data_AF-A0A4Y1Q1Z8-F1
#
_entry.id   AF-A0A4Y1Q1Z8-F1
#
_cell.length_a   1.000
_cell.length_b   1.000
_cell.length_c   1.000
_cell.angle_alpha   90.00
_cell.angle_beta   90.00
_cell.angle_gamma   90.00
#
_symmetry.space_group_name_H-M   'P 1'
#
loop_
_entity.id
_entity.type
_entity.pdbx_description
1 polymer ?
#
loop_
_entity_poly.entity_id
_entity_poly.type
_entity_poly.pdbx_seq_one_letter_code
_entity_poly.pdbx_strand_id
1 'polypeptide(L)'
;IFITDDPDASVIIPTLPGQRRWGVNKLEGFLGPLVQKGLASVILFGVPFKCEKDPRGTPADDPNGPVIQAIHKIKSLFPSLYIAC
;
A
#
# COMPACT_ATOMS: atom_id res chain seq x y z
N ILE A 1 -2.96 -5.25 1.87
CA ILE A 1 -1.57 -4.80 1.65
C ILE A 1 -1.28 -3.67 2.62
N PHE A 2 -0.19 -3.76 3.36
CA PHE A 2 0.24 -2.70 4.29
C PHE A 2 1.17 -1.73 3.57
N ILE A 3 0.82 -0.44 3.50
CA ILE A 3 1.58 0.59 2.78
C ILE A 3 2.15 1.62 3.75
N THR A 4 3.40 2.04 3.56
CA THR A 4 4.06 3.04 4.43
C THR A 4 4.41 4.33 3.67
N ASP A 5 4.75 5.39 4.41
CA ASP A 5 5.19 6.68 3.85
C ASP A 5 6.65 6.68 3.35
N ASP A 6 7.36 5.56 3.47
CA ASP A 6 8.69 5.37 2.90
C ASP A 6 8.51 4.68 1.53
N PRO A 7 8.72 5.39 0.40
CA PRO A 7 8.46 4.86 -0.94
C PRO A 7 9.23 3.59 -1.27
N ASP A 8 10.37 3.34 -0.63
CA ASP A 8 11.25 2.21 -0.95
C ASP A 8 11.20 1.08 0.10
N ALA A 9 10.32 1.20 1.10
CA ALA A 9 10.22 0.26 2.20
C ALA A 9 9.91 -1.18 1.78
N SER A 10 10.55 -2.12 2.48
CA SER A 10 10.24 -3.55 2.49
C SER A 10 10.50 -4.10 3.89
N VAL A 11 9.62 -3.75 4.82
CA VAL A 11 9.82 -4.01 6.26
C VAL A 11 9.03 -5.23 6.69
N ILE A 12 9.69 -6.24 7.27
CA ILE A 12 9.03 -7.44 7.77
C ILE A 12 8.11 -7.08 8.95
N ILE A 13 6.96 -7.76 9.04
CA ILE A 13 6.08 -7.69 10.19
C ILE A 13 6.33 -8.94 11.06
N PRO A 14 7.04 -8.84 12.21
CA PRO A 14 7.48 -10.02 12.96
C PRO A 14 6.33 -10.93 13.42
N THR A 15 5.17 -10.34 13.72
CA THR A 15 3.98 -11.07 14.17
C THR A 15 3.15 -11.66 13.03
N LEU A 16 3.49 -11.36 11.77
CA LEU A 16 2.83 -11.88 10.57
C LEU A 16 3.90 -12.48 9.62
N PRO A 17 4.33 -13.74 9.85
CA PRO A 17 5.35 -14.38 9.03
C PRO A 17 5.02 -14.33 7.53
N GLY A 18 6.03 -13.99 6.71
CA GLY A 18 5.87 -13.82 5.26
C GLY A 18 5.23 -12.49 4.83
N GLN A 19 4.75 -11.67 5.76
CA GLN A 19 4.15 -10.37 5.46
C GLN A 19 5.13 -9.21 5.66
N ARG A 20 4.94 -8.18 4.85
CA ARG A 20 5.75 -6.96 4.84
C ARG A 20 4.87 -5.72 4.76
N ARG A 21 5.41 -4.61 5.25
CA ARG A 21 4.96 -3.26 4.92
C ARG A 21 5.76 -2.78 3.72
N TRP A 22 5.06 -2.24 2.73
CA TRP A 22 5.62 -1.90 1.43
C TRP A 22 5.59 -0.39 1.19
N GLY A 23 6.66 0.11 0.59
CA GLY A 23 6.68 1.40 -0.06
C GLY A 23 6.08 1.35 -1.46
N VAL A 24 5.57 2.48 -1.94
CA VAL A 24 4.88 2.57 -3.25
C VAL A 24 5.76 2.17 -4.43
N ASN A 25 7.08 2.38 -4.37
CA ASN A 25 8.01 2.02 -5.44
C ASN A 25 8.24 0.50 -5.53
N LYS A 26 7.94 -0.25 -4.47
CA LYS A 26 8.10 -1.72 -4.43
C LYS A 26 6.84 -2.47 -4.87
N LEU A 27 5.72 -1.77 -5.06
CA LEU A 27 4.43 -2.40 -5.37
C LEU A 27 4.42 -3.13 -6.71
N GLU A 28 5.10 -2.63 -7.73
CA GLU A 28 5.18 -3.29 -9.03
C GLU A 28 5.82 -4.68 -8.93
N GLY A 29 6.99 -4.76 -8.29
CA GLY A 29 7.70 -6.03 -8.11
C GLY A 29 6.95 -7.02 -7.20
N PHE A 30 6.22 -6.52 -6.20
CA PHE A 30 5.43 -7.36 -5.31
C PHE A 30 4.14 -7.87 -5.97
N LEU A 31 3.36 -6.98 -6.60
CA LEU A 31 2.05 -7.31 -7.16
C LEU A 31 2.13 -7.93 -8.55
N GLY A 32 3.11 -7.55 -9.38
CA GLY A 32 3.21 -8.01 -10.77
C GLY A 32 3.11 -9.54 -10.93
N PRO A 33 3.91 -10.33 -10.20
CA PRO A 33 3.83 -11.79 -10.25
C PRO A 33 2.49 -12.35 -9.76
N LEU A 34 1.80 -11.66 -8.85
CA LEU A 34 0.50 -12.10 -8.32
C LEU A 34 -0.62 -11.81 -9.30
N VAL A 35 -0.60 -10.64 -9.93
CA VAL A 35 -1.55 -10.26 -10.99
C VAL A 35 -1.42 -11.22 -12.18
N GLN A 36 -0.20 -11.58 -12.59
CA GLN A 36 0.04 -12.59 -13.62
C GLN A 36 -0.53 -13.97 -13.26
N LYS A 37 -0.62 -14.29 -11.96
CA LYS A 37 -1.23 -15.53 -11.44
C LYS A 37 -2.74 -15.44 -11.24
N GLY A 38 -3.38 -14.32 -11.60
CA GLY A 38 -4.83 -14.13 -11.53
C GLY A 38 -5.33 -13.43 -10.27
N LEU A 39 -4.48 -12.71 -9.52
CA LEU A 39 -4.94 -11.84 -8.44
C LEU A 39 -5.89 -10.78 -8.99
N ALA A 40 -7.15 -10.79 -8.52
CA ALA A 40 -8.21 -9.93 -9.05
C ALA A 40 -8.54 -8.73 -8.15
N SER A 41 -8.24 -8.79 -6.85
CA SER A 41 -8.52 -7.70 -5.92
C SER A 41 -7.51 -7.60 -4.79
N VAL A 42 -7.35 -6.39 -4.25
CA VAL A 42 -6.53 -6.09 -3.08
C VAL A 42 -7.26 -5.14 -2.14
N ILE A 43 -7.05 -5.29 -0.84
CA ILE A 43 -7.46 -4.32 0.19
C ILE A 43 -6.23 -3.58 0.70
N LEU A 44 -6.30 -2.25 0.86
CA LEU A 44 -5.17 -1.42 1.29
C LEU A 44 -5.31 -1.00 2.76
N PHE A 45 -4.20 -1.05 3.50
CA PHE A 45 -4.10 -0.56 4.87
C PHE A 45 -2.90 0.39 4.96
N GLY A 46 -3.16 1.66 5.26
CA GLY A 46 -2.12 2.67 5.49
C GLY A 46 -1.44 2.47 6.83
N VAL A 47 -0.11 2.55 6.85
CA VAL A 47 0.72 2.54 8.06
C VAL A 47 1.60 3.79 8.04
N PRO A 48 1.04 4.97 8.35
CA PRO A 48 1.79 6.20 8.33
C PRO A 48 2.69 6.31 9.56
N PHE A 49 3.95 6.66 9.33
CA PHE A 49 4.98 6.92 10.33
C PHE A 49 5.40 8.38 10.37
N LYS A 50 5.17 9.14 9.29
CA LYS A 50 5.61 10.54 9.16
C LYS A 50 4.52 11.56 9.49
N CYS A 51 3.25 11.16 9.48
CA CYS A 51 2.15 12.07 9.81
C CYS A 51 1.97 12.21 11.34
N GLU A 52 1.49 13.37 11.77
CA GLU A 52 1.01 13.56 13.14
C GLU A 52 -0.37 12.93 13.27
N LYS A 53 -0.57 12.07 14.28
CA LYS A 53 -1.88 11.45 14.52
C LYS A 53 -2.70 12.35 15.42
N ASP A 54 -3.94 12.61 15.03
CA ASP A 54 -4.90 13.36 15.84
C ASP A 54 -6.17 12.53 16.14
N PRO A 55 -6.98 12.92 17.14
CA PRO A 55 -8.18 12.17 17.53
C PRO A 55 -9.28 12.08 16.46
N ARG A 56 -9.31 12.99 15.49
CA ARG A 56 -10.27 12.97 14.37
C ARG A 56 -9.76 12.15 13.18
N GLY A 57 -8.47 11.85 13.15
CA GLY A 57 -7.83 11.18 12.02
C GLY A 57 -7.73 12.08 10.78
N THR A 58 -7.49 13.38 10.94
CA THR A 58 -7.39 14.33 9.82
C THR A 58 -6.43 13.89 8.70
N PRO A 59 -5.32 13.16 8.95
CA PRO A 59 -4.46 12.67 7.87
C PRO A 59 -5.02 11.51 7.03
N ALA A 60 -6.19 10.98 7.36
CA ALA A 60 -6.71 9.75 6.75
C ALA A 60 -6.93 9.87 5.23
N ASP A 61 -7.24 11.07 4.75
CA ASP A 61 -7.49 11.39 3.34
C ASP A 61 -6.44 12.34 2.72
N ASP A 62 -5.25 12.45 3.34
CA ASP A 62 -4.13 13.23 2.79
C ASP A 62 -3.78 12.71 1.38
N PRO A 63 -3.83 13.56 0.33
CA PRO A 63 -3.44 13.18 -1.03
C PRO A 63 -2.02 12.61 -1.14
N ASN A 64 -1.13 13.00 -0.23
CA ASN A 64 0.25 12.52 -0.14
C ASN A 64 0.39 11.31 0.80
N GLY A 65 -0.71 10.88 1.42
CA GLY A 65 -0.78 9.73 2.30
C GLY A 65 -0.51 8.41 1.56
N PRO A 66 -0.07 7.38 2.29
CA PRO A 66 0.46 6.15 1.70
C PRO A 66 -0.60 5.38 0.91
N VAL A 67 -1.85 5.38 1.37
CA VAL A 67 -2.96 4.70 0.70
C VAL A 67 -3.31 5.37 -0.62
N ILE A 68 -3.49 6.69 -0.64
CA ILE A 68 -3.87 7.42 -1.86
C ILE A 68 -2.76 7.32 -2.91
N GLN A 69 -1.50 7.47 -2.51
CA GLN A 69 -0.36 7.26 -3.40
C GLN A 69 -0.30 5.84 -3.97
N ALA A 70 -0.56 4.81 -3.15
CA ALA A 70 -0.65 3.44 -3.61
C ALA A 70 -1.82 3.21 -4.59
N ILE A 71 -2.99 3.80 -4.37
CA ILE A 71 -4.13 3.71 -5.28
C ILE A 71 -3.74 4.20 -6.67
N HIS A 72 -3.15 5.39 -6.77
CA HIS A 72 -2.70 5.95 -8.05
C HIS A 72 -1.68 5.05 -8.74
N LYS A 73 -0.66 4.58 -7.99
CA LYS A 73 0.38 3.69 -8.53
C LYS A 73 -0.20 2.36 -9.02
N ILE A 74 -1.05 1.72 -8.23
CA ILE A 74 -1.65 0.43 -8.57
C ILE A 74 -2.56 0.57 -9.79
N LYS A 75 -3.42 1.59 -9.86
CA LYS A 75 -4.28 1.83 -11.04
C LYS A 75 -3.46 2.07 -12.31
N SER A 76 -2.33 2.76 -12.20
CA SER A 76 -1.43 2.99 -13.34
C SER A 76 -0.74 1.70 -13.83
N LEU A 77 -0.38 0.80 -12.92
CA LEU A 77 0.34 -0.43 -13.26
C LEU A 77 -0.59 -1.58 -13.67
N PHE A 78 -1.73 -1.70 -12.97
CA PHE A 78 -2.65 -2.83 -13.07
C PHE A 78 -4.10 -2.33 -13.18
N PRO A 79 -4.51 -1.76 -14.32
CA PRO A 79 -5.82 -1.11 -14.47
C PRO A 79 -7.04 -2.00 -14.21
N SER A 80 -6.89 -3.32 -14.37
CA SER A 80 -7.93 -4.33 -14.12
C SER A 80 -7.99 -4.83 -12.67
N LEU A 81 -7.02 -4.48 -11.82
CA LEU A 81 -6.99 -4.92 -10.43
C LEU A 81 -7.97 -4.10 -9.59
N TYR A 82 -8.94 -4.76 -8.95
CA TYR A 82 -9.88 -4.07 -8.07
C TYR A 82 -9.21 -3.67 -6.75
N ILE A 83 -9.47 -2.44 -6.31
CA ILE A 83 -8.91 -1.89 -5.07
C ILE A 83 -10.03 -1.62 -4.07
N ALA A 84 -9.96 -2.27 -2.92
CA ALA A 84 -10.74 -1.97 -1.73
C ALA A 84 -9.92 -1.11 -0.75
N CYS A 85 -10.56 -0.15 -0.09
CA CYS A 85 -9.97 0.76 0.88
C CYS A 85 -11.00 1.10 1.96
#